data_AF-A0A6J7ESQ7-F1
#
_entry.id   AF-A0A6J7ESQ7-F1
#
_cell.length_a   1.000
_cell.length_b   1.000
_cell.length_c   1.000
_cell.angle_alpha   90.00
_cell.angle_beta   90.00
_cell.angle_gamma   90.00
#
_symmetry.space_group_name_H-M   'P 1'
#
loop_
_entity.id
_entity.type
_entity.pdbx_description
1 polymer ?
#
loop_
_entity_poly.entity_id
_entity_poly.type
_entity_poly.pdbx_seq_one_letter_code
_entity_poly.pdbx_strand_id
1 'polypeptide(L)'
;MDSRRDPVTTRLFDDLITDSGVTVESVTYEQALIARQAYRDFGRGSGSGARLNFGDCFSYALAKSSDEPLLFKGDDVVHTDVRPA
;
A
#
# COMPACT_ATOMS: atom_id res chain seq x y z
N MET A 1 12.88 -5.71 6.17
CA MET A 1 13.11 -6.12 7.57
C MET A 1 13.49 -7.59 7.65
N ASP A 2 12.80 -8.50 6.95
CA ASP A 2 13.15 -9.94 6.97
C ASP A 2 14.39 -10.38 6.17
N SER A 3 14.89 -9.55 5.25
CA SER A 3 16.05 -9.92 4.42
C SER A 3 17.36 -10.07 5.21
N ARG A 4 17.38 -9.71 6.50
CA ARG A 4 18.51 -9.92 7.43
C ARG A 4 18.29 -11.05 8.43
N ARG A 5 17.11 -11.69 8.47
CA ARG A 5 16.72 -12.73 9.47
C ARG A 5 17.23 -12.41 10.89
N ASP A 6 17.18 -11.15 11.31
CA ASP A 6 17.49 -10.78 12.69
C ASP A 6 16.20 -10.96 13.53
N PRO A 7 16.14 -11.97 14.42
CA PRO A 7 14.94 -12.26 15.20
C PRO A 7 14.50 -11.10 16.10
N VAL A 8 15.42 -10.20 16.47
CA VAL A 8 15.11 -9.02 17.28
C VAL A 8 14.30 -8.02 16.46
N THR A 9 14.70 -7.79 15.20
CA THR A 9 14.01 -6.82 14.33
C THR A 9 12.60 -7.27 13.96
N THR A 10 12.37 -8.58 13.79
CA THR A 10 11.02 -9.13 13.54
C THR A 10 10.11 -8.89 14.75
N ARG A 11 10.58 -9.19 15.97
CA ARG A 11 9.79 -8.95 17.19
C ARG A 11 9.43 -7.48 17.40
N LEU A 12 10.40 -6.58 17.21
CA LEU A 12 10.15 -5.14 17.34
C LEU A 12 9.11 -4.63 16.33
N PHE A 13 9.05 -5.22 15.14
CA PHE A 13 8.02 -4.92 14.16
C PHE A 13 6.65 -5.42 14.60
N ASP A 14 6.56 -6.67 15.08
CA ASP A 14 5.31 -7.24 15.57
C ASP A 14 4.76 -6.45 16.78
N ASP A 15 5.64 -6.04 17.70
CA ASP A 15 5.28 -5.18 18.85
C ASP A 15 4.76 -3.82 18.37
N LEU A 16 5.44 -3.18 17.41
CA LEU A 16 4.99 -1.91 16.83
C LEU A 16 3.60 -2.02 16.20
N ILE A 17 3.35 -3.09 15.44
CA ILE A 17 2.03 -3.32 14.83
C ILE A 17 0.97 -3.51 15.93
N THR A 18 1.29 -4.27 16.98
CA THR A 18 0.38 -4.51 18.10
C THR A 18 0.04 -3.22 18.87
N ASP A 19 1.03 -2.37 19.12
CA ASP A 19 0.88 -1.16 19.94
C ASP A 19 0.34 0.05 19.16
N SER A 20 0.40 0.03 17.83
CA SER A 20 -0.01 1.17 16.98
C SER A 20 -1.52 1.30 16.77
N GLY A 21 -2.33 0.33 17.23
CA GLY A 21 -3.78 0.34 17.05
C GLY A 21 -4.24 0.18 15.60
N VAL A 22 -3.36 -0.33 14.72
CA VAL A 22 -3.71 -0.61 13.32
C VAL A 22 -4.65 -1.80 13.22
N THR A 23 -5.58 -1.73 12.28
CA THR A 23 -6.45 -2.86 11.92
C THR A 23 -5.96 -3.49 10.63
N VAL A 24 -5.74 -4.81 10.65
CA VAL A 24 -5.31 -5.56 9.46
C VAL A 24 -6.55 -5.98 8.67
N GLU A 25 -6.72 -5.39 7.50
CA GLU A 25 -7.85 -5.67 6.61
C GLU A 25 -7.54 -6.79 5.61
N SER A 26 -8.51 -7.65 5.37
CA SER A 26 -8.44 -8.65 4.30
C SER A 26 -8.71 -8.01 2.94
N VAL A 27 -7.96 -8.42 1.91
CA VAL A 27 -8.20 -7.95 0.54
C VAL A 27 -9.51 -8.51 -0.01
N THR A 28 -10.45 -7.63 -0.33
CA THR A 28 -11.75 -8.02 -0.90
C THR A 28 -11.68 -8.16 -2.43
N TYR A 29 -12.70 -8.79 -3.02
CA TYR A 29 -12.81 -8.87 -4.49
C TYR A 29 -12.93 -7.49 -5.13
N GLU A 30 -13.67 -6.58 -4.52
CA GLU A 30 -13.79 -5.18 -4.99
C GLU A 30 -12.43 -4.48 -5.00
N GLN A 31 -11.66 -4.61 -3.92
CA GLN A 31 -10.31 -4.05 -3.85
C GLN A 31 -9.39 -4.67 -4.91
N ALA A 32 -9.54 -5.96 -5.23
CA ALA A 32 -8.78 -6.59 -6.31
C ALA A 32 -9.09 -5.97 -7.70
N LEU A 33 -10.36 -5.60 -7.95
CA LEU A 33 -10.75 -4.91 -9.18
C LEU A 33 -10.16 -3.49 -9.24
N ILE A 34 -10.23 -2.75 -8.13
CA ILE A 34 -9.65 -1.41 -8.01
C ILE A 34 -8.13 -1.46 -8.21
N ALA A 35 -7.44 -2.37 -7.53
CA ALA A 35 -6.00 -2.61 -7.66
C ALA A 35 -5.59 -2.88 -9.12
N ARG A 36 -6.34 -3.76 -9.81
CA ARG A 36 -6.08 -4.07 -11.23
C ARG A 36 -6.25 -2.86 -12.13
N GLN A 37 -7.25 -2.02 -11.88
CA GLN A 37 -7.44 -0.78 -12.63
C GLN A 37 -6.31 0.20 -12.35
N ALA A 38 -5.97 0.41 -11.07
CA ALA A 38 -4.88 1.28 -10.64
C ALA A 38 -3.55 0.90 -11.26
N TYR A 39 -3.22 -0.40 -11.34
CA TYR A 39 -1.98 -0.85 -11.96
C TYR A 39 -1.93 -0.56 -13.47
N ARG A 40 -3.07 -0.58 -14.17
CA ARG A 40 -3.11 -0.19 -15.58
C ARG A 40 -2.85 1.30 -15.77
N ASP A 41 -3.43 2.12 -14.89
CA ASP A 41 -3.41 3.57 -15.03
C ASP A 41 -2.12 4.20 -14.46
N PHE A 42 -1.57 3.60 -13.40
CA PHE A 42 -0.49 4.16 -12.58
C PHE A 42 0.67 3.18 -12.32
N GLY A 43 0.58 1.95 -12.82
CA GLY A 43 1.61 0.93 -12.62
C GLY A 43 2.93 1.30 -13.28
N ARG A 44 4.04 0.77 -12.74
CA ARG A 44 5.35 0.95 -13.35
C ARG A 44 5.33 0.47 -14.83
N GLY A 45 5.65 1.38 -15.75
CA GLY A 45 5.64 1.10 -17.19
C GLY A 45 4.32 1.44 -17.90
N SER A 46 3.32 1.98 -17.20
CA SER A 46 2.06 2.47 -17.78
C SER A 46 2.23 3.75 -18.62
N GLY A 47 3.35 4.48 -18.43
CA GLY A 47 3.54 5.83 -18.96
C GLY A 47 3.05 6.92 -18.01
N SER A 48 2.45 6.57 -16.87
CA SER A 48 2.16 7.50 -15.79
C SER A 48 3.43 8.00 -15.11
N GLY A 49 3.36 9.19 -14.49
CA GLY A 49 4.37 9.68 -13.56
C GLY A 49 4.43 8.86 -12.27
N ALA A 50 3.34 8.14 -11.94
CA ALA A 50 3.29 7.19 -10.84
C ALA A 50 4.00 5.89 -11.24
N ARG A 51 4.44 5.14 -10.23
CA ARG A 51 5.21 3.90 -10.43
C ARG A 51 4.71 2.81 -9.49
N LEU A 52 3.40 2.61 -9.42
CA LEU A 52 2.81 1.60 -8.55
C LEU A 52 3.43 0.23 -8.84
N ASN A 53 3.90 -0.42 -7.79
CA ASN A 53 4.24 -1.83 -7.79
C ASN A 53 3.04 -2.68 -7.32
N PHE A 54 3.19 -4.00 -7.34
CA PHE A 54 2.10 -4.93 -6.96
C PHE A 54 1.66 -4.77 -5.49
N GLY A 55 2.59 -4.45 -4.59
CA GLY A 55 2.29 -4.19 -3.18
C GLY A 55 1.50 -2.89 -2.98
N ASP A 56 1.90 -1.82 -3.68
CA ASP A 56 1.24 -0.51 -3.59
C ASP A 56 -0.24 -0.58 -4.01
N CYS A 57 -0.57 -1.50 -4.93
CA CYS A 57 -1.95 -1.72 -5.38
C CYS A 57 -2.90 -2.08 -4.23
N PHE A 58 -2.45 -2.81 -3.21
CA PHE A 58 -3.31 -3.17 -2.08
C PHE A 58 -3.62 -1.95 -1.21
N SER A 59 -2.58 -1.19 -0.86
CA SER A 59 -2.72 0.04 -0.07
C SER A 59 -3.56 1.09 -0.81
N TYR A 60 -3.32 1.26 -2.11
CA TYR A 60 -4.11 2.14 -2.98
C TYR A 60 -5.58 1.69 -3.02
N ALA A 61 -5.84 0.40 -3.23
CA ALA A 61 -7.21 -0.11 -3.34
C ALA A 61 -7.98 0.02 -2.03
N LEU A 62 -7.35 -0.26 -0.89
CA LEU A 62 -7.97 -0.07 0.43
C LEU A 62 -8.37 1.40 0.59
N ALA A 63 -7.42 2.33 0.43
CA ALA A 63 -7.66 3.77 0.56
C ALA A 63 -8.77 4.30 -0.38
N LYS A 64 -8.81 3.82 -1.64
CA LYS A 64 -9.86 4.21 -2.58
C LYS A 64 -11.22 3.61 -2.23
N SER A 65 -11.26 2.38 -1.74
CA SER A 65 -12.53 1.73 -1.35
C SER A 65 -13.11 2.29 -0.06
N SER A 66 -12.28 2.70 0.90
CA SER A 66 -12.72 3.30 2.16
C SER A 66 -12.90 4.83 2.10
N ASP A 67 -12.48 5.46 1.01
CA ASP A 67 -12.38 6.93 0.89
C ASP A 67 -11.58 7.54 2.05
N GLU A 68 -10.45 6.91 2.39
CA GLU A 68 -9.51 7.39 3.39
C GLU A 68 -8.19 7.82 2.74
N PRO A 69 -7.48 8.79 3.35
CA PRO A 69 -6.17 9.19 2.84
C PRO A 69 -5.12 8.09 3.08
N LEU A 70 -4.17 7.97 2.17
CA LEU A 70 -3.07 7.00 2.25
C LEU A 70 -1.82 7.66 2.82
N LEU A 71 -1.30 7.11 3.91
CA LEU A 71 0.03 7.46 4.43
C LEU A 71 1.11 6.66 3.68
N PHE A 72 2.06 7.36 3.07
CA PHE A 72 3.16 6.74 2.33
C PHE A 72 4.43 7.58 2.41
N LYS A 73 5.54 6.99 1.95
CA LYS A 73 6.82 7.68 1.78
C LYS A 73 7.37 7.39 0.38
N GLY A 74 7.92 8.42 -0.26
CA GLY A 74 8.49 8.34 -1.61
C GLY A 74 7.52 8.83 -2.67
N ASP A 75 7.89 8.67 -3.94
CA ASP A 75 7.20 9.30 -5.07
C ASP A 75 6.31 8.34 -5.88
N ASP A 76 6.28 7.06 -5.51
CA ASP A 76 5.68 6.01 -6.36
C ASP A 76 4.15 6.12 -6.48
N VAL A 77 3.50 6.74 -5.50
CA VAL A 77 2.04 6.95 -5.44
C VAL A 77 1.62 8.42 -5.61
N VAL A 78 2.56 9.36 -5.67
CA VAL A 78 2.29 10.82 -5.66
C VAL A 78 1.49 11.28 -6.89
N HIS A 79 1.70 10.64 -8.03
CA HIS A 79 1.02 10.97 -9.28
C HIS A 79 -0.21 10.09 -9.55
N THR A 80 -0.84 9.62 -8.47
CA THR A 80 -2.13 8.93 -8.54
C THR A 80 -3.27 9.86 -8.10
N ASP A 81 -4.49 9.36 -8.14
CA ASP A 81 -5.70 10.04 -7.69
C ASP A 81 -6.14 9.63 -6.26
N VAL A 82 -5.23 9.05 -5.46
CA VAL A 82 -5.44 8.82 -4.03
C VAL A 82 -5.08 10.08 -3.23
N ARG A 83 -5.79 10.34 -2.14
CA ARG A 83 -5.48 11.47 -1.25
C ARG A 83 -4.31 11.11 -0.34
N PRO A 84 -3.27 11.95 -0.22
CA PRO A 84 -2.22 11.76 0.78
C PRO A 84 -2.74 12.08 2.19
N ALA A 85 -2.22 11.38 3.20
CA ALA A 85 -2.46 11.66 4.62
C ALA A 85 -1.48 12.68 5.20
#